data_AF-A0A7S2B0B3-F1
#
_entry.id   AF-A0A7S2B0B3-F1
#
_cell.length_a   1.000
_cell.length_b   1.000
_cell.length_c   1.000
_cell.angle_alpha   90.00
_cell.angle_beta   90.00
_cell.angle_gamma   90.00
#
_symmetry.space_group_name_H-M   'P 1'
#
loop_
_entity.id
_entity.type
_entity.pdbx_description
1 polymer ?
#
loop_
_entity_poly.entity_id
_entity_poly.type
_entity_poly.pdbx_seq_one_letter_code
_entity_poly.pdbx_strand_id
1 'polypeptide(L)'
;ARLVMIVAGVEAIEAFEPLLLVFAAILLYSSYKILAEQEEEAEEEDGLQNNEIVRFCRKLYLFTPTYEGERFFSSTTVVDPANSSTPWTARALSNILGPARSGEPLFAATPLLLVLLVVELSDIVFAVDSIPAVFGITRDPIIVYSSNMFAICCLRSLFQLVSEGIEEMKYLQTSIGSVLGFVGLKMVAEYFGAEVETSTSLAIIGGTLTIGVVASYLVKDDDN
;
A
#
# COMPACT_ATOMS: atom_id res chain seq x y z
N ALA A 1 -35.43 -14.59 26.71
CA ALA A 1 -34.91 -14.45 25.34
C ALA A 1 -34.39 -13.03 25.06
N ARG A 2 -35.23 -11.99 25.06
CA ARG A 2 -34.81 -10.61 24.72
C ARG A 2 -33.78 -10.00 25.68
N LEU A 3 -33.95 -10.21 26.99
CA LEU A 3 -33.04 -9.72 28.02
C LEU A 3 -31.65 -10.39 27.92
N VAL A 4 -31.63 -11.68 27.58
CA VAL A 4 -30.39 -12.43 27.30
C VAL A 4 -29.70 -11.90 26.05
N MET A 5 -30.45 -11.55 24.99
CA MET A 5 -29.88 -10.97 23.77
C MET A 5 -29.30 -9.57 24.00
N ILE A 6 -29.90 -8.76 24.87
CA ILE A 6 -29.39 -7.42 25.23
C ILE A 6 -28.15 -7.55 26.10
N VAL A 7 -28.14 -8.44 27.10
CA VAL A 7 -26.97 -8.68 27.94
C VAL A 7 -25.79 -9.21 27.11
N ALA A 8 -26.03 -10.19 26.23
CA ALA A 8 -25.01 -10.67 25.29
C ALA A 8 -24.57 -9.59 24.28
N GLY A 9 -25.47 -8.68 23.90
CA GLY A 9 -25.15 -7.53 23.05
C GLY A 9 -24.28 -6.49 23.74
N VAL A 10 -24.53 -6.20 25.02
CA VAL A 10 -23.71 -5.29 25.84
C VAL A 10 -22.33 -5.87 26.09
N GLU A 11 -22.25 -7.16 26.42
CA GLU A 11 -20.98 -7.87 26.63
C GLU A 11 -20.14 -7.96 25.34
N ALA A 12 -20.80 -8.06 24.17
CA ALA A 12 -20.13 -7.98 22.87
C ALA A 12 -19.63 -6.57 22.54
N ILE A 13 -20.33 -5.51 22.98
CA ILE A 13 -19.91 -4.12 22.78
C ILE A 13 -18.72 -3.78 23.70
N GLU A 14 -18.72 -4.22 24.96
CA GLU A 14 -17.59 -4.04 25.89
C GLU A 14 -16.32 -4.77 25.40
N ALA A 15 -16.45 -5.88 24.68
CA ALA A 15 -15.31 -6.57 24.07
C ALA A 15 -14.68 -5.81 22.89
N PHE A 16 -15.43 -4.89 22.26
CA PHE A 16 -14.97 -4.09 21.12
C PHE A 16 -14.22 -2.82 21.55
N GLU A 17 -14.47 -2.26 22.72
CA GLU A 17 -13.74 -1.09 23.24
C GLU A 17 -12.20 -1.27 23.32
N PRO A 18 -11.64 -2.34 23.90
CA PRO A 18 -10.19 -2.53 23.93
C PRO A 18 -9.61 -2.74 22.53
N LEU A 19 -10.39 -3.28 21.60
CA LEU A 19 -9.98 -3.45 20.21
C LEU A 19 -9.80 -2.08 19.52
N LEU A 20 -10.72 -1.12 19.77
CA LEU A 20 -10.58 0.26 19.26
C LEU A 20 -9.28 0.91 19.74
N LEU A 21 -8.89 0.67 21.00
CA LEU A 21 -7.66 1.22 21.57
C LEU A 21 -6.41 0.60 20.95
N VAL A 22 -6.43 -0.69 20.61
CA VAL A 22 -5.34 -1.34 19.86
C VAL A 22 -5.21 -0.74 18.46
N PHE A 23 -6.32 -0.58 17.74
CA PHE A 23 -6.30 0.06 16.42
C PHE A 23 -5.83 1.51 16.49
N ALA A 24 -6.29 2.27 17.49
CA ALA A 24 -5.83 3.64 17.71
C ALA A 24 -4.32 3.71 17.95
N ALA A 25 -3.76 2.79 18.76
CA ALA A 25 -2.33 2.71 18.98
C ALA A 25 -1.55 2.42 17.69
N ILE A 26 -2.05 1.51 16.85
CA ILE A 26 -1.45 1.20 15.55
C ILE A 26 -1.50 2.41 14.61
N LEU A 27 -2.61 3.12 14.56
CA LEU A 27 -2.79 4.31 13.71
C LEU A 27 -1.90 5.47 14.16
N LEU A 28 -1.81 5.72 15.47
CA LEU A 28 -0.94 6.75 16.04
C LEU A 28 0.54 6.41 15.81
N TYR A 29 0.93 5.15 15.97
CA TYR A 29 2.28 4.70 15.65
C TYR A 29 2.60 4.89 14.16
N SER A 30 1.66 4.53 13.27
CA SER A 30 1.83 4.69 11.82
C SER A 30 1.91 6.17 11.42
N SER A 31 1.06 7.02 12.00
CA SER A 31 1.09 8.47 11.82
C SER A 31 2.42 9.08 12.25
N TYR A 32 2.86 8.76 13.48
CA TYR A 32 4.14 9.21 14.00
C TYR A 32 5.30 8.77 13.12
N LYS A 33 5.32 7.49 12.72
CA LYS A 33 6.35 6.94 11.86
C LYS A 33 6.42 7.68 10.52
N ILE A 34 5.29 7.88 9.85
CA ILE A 34 5.24 8.57 8.56
C ILE A 34 5.72 10.02 8.69
N LEU A 35 5.32 10.74 9.73
CA LEU A 35 5.71 12.13 9.92
C LEU A 35 7.20 12.27 10.33
N ALA A 36 7.70 11.35 11.17
CA ALA A 36 9.10 11.33 11.58
C ALA A 36 10.04 10.96 10.41
N GLU A 37 9.67 10.00 9.56
CA GLU A 37 10.44 9.63 8.37
C GLU A 37 10.56 10.81 7.37
N GLN A 38 9.57 11.72 7.32
CA GLN A 38 9.64 12.91 6.47
C GLN A 38 10.55 14.02 7.02
N GLU A 39 10.60 14.20 8.33
CA GLU A 39 11.54 15.14 8.96
C GLU A 39 12.99 14.66 8.76
N GLU A 40 13.23 13.35 8.85
CA GLU A 40 14.53 12.74 8.53
C GLU A 40 14.91 12.93 7.05
N GLU A 41 13.99 12.74 6.09
CA GLU A 41 14.26 13.01 4.67
C GLU A 41 14.51 14.50 4.34
N ALA A 42 13.91 15.43 5.10
CA ALA A 42 14.09 16.87 4.89
C ALA A 42 15.40 17.41 5.50
N GLU A 43 15.92 16.76 6.55
CA GLU A 43 17.23 17.08 7.13
C GLU A 43 18.40 16.37 6.40
N GLU A 44 18.12 15.31 5.63
CA GLU A 44 19.12 14.51 4.87
C GLU A 44 19.45 15.03 3.45
N GLU A 45 19.22 16.32 3.13
CA GLU A 45 19.77 16.90 1.88
C GLU A 45 21.32 16.87 1.83
N ASP A 46 21.99 16.56 2.95
CA ASP A 46 23.46 16.49 3.03
C ASP A 46 24.04 15.22 3.70
N GLY A 47 23.36 14.07 3.64
CA GLY A 47 23.92 12.85 4.25
C GLY A 47 23.22 11.53 3.97
N LEU A 48 23.47 10.92 2.81
CA LEU A 48 23.23 9.47 2.62
C LEU A 48 23.95 8.67 3.72
N GLN A 49 23.20 7.94 4.57
CA GLN A 49 23.42 6.53 4.97
C GLN A 49 22.89 6.23 6.38
N ASN A 50 21.74 5.55 6.48
CA ASN A 50 21.61 4.18 6.99
C ASN A 50 20.16 3.90 7.39
N ASN A 51 19.37 3.31 6.49
CA ASN A 51 18.13 2.70 6.95
C ASN A 51 17.95 1.29 6.40
N GLU A 52 17.63 0.36 7.31
CA GLU A 52 17.37 -1.06 7.06
C GLU A 52 16.24 -1.25 6.04
N ILE A 53 15.37 -0.25 5.91
CA ILE A 53 14.32 -0.12 4.88
C ILE A 53 14.92 -0.20 3.47
N VAL A 54 16.04 0.47 3.18
CA VAL A 54 16.72 0.40 1.87
C VAL A 54 17.25 -1.02 1.59
N ARG A 55 17.59 -1.76 2.65
CA ARG A 55 18.05 -3.16 2.57
C ARG A 55 16.88 -4.13 2.42
N PHE A 56 15.73 -3.84 3.02
CA PHE A 56 14.48 -4.58 2.88
C PHE A 56 13.84 -4.37 1.49
N CYS A 57 13.82 -3.13 1.00
CA CYS A 57 13.41 -2.81 -0.38
C CYS A 57 14.33 -3.49 -1.40
N ARG A 58 15.65 -3.57 -1.15
CA ARG A 58 16.56 -4.40 -1.97
C ARG A 58 16.28 -5.90 -1.86
N LYS A 59 15.78 -6.38 -0.73
CA LYS A 59 15.42 -7.79 -0.51
C LYS A 59 14.10 -8.18 -1.21
N LEU A 60 13.24 -7.19 -1.42
CA LEU A 60 12.02 -7.30 -2.23
C LEU A 60 12.31 -7.24 -3.75
N TYR A 61 13.48 -6.71 -4.14
CA TYR A 61 13.93 -6.55 -5.53
C TYR A 61 14.45 -7.86 -6.13
N LEU A 62 13.59 -8.88 -6.18
CA LEU A 62 13.90 -10.20 -6.75
C LEU A 62 13.42 -10.29 -8.20
N PHE A 63 13.60 -9.23 -9.00
CA PHE A 63 13.24 -9.25 -10.41
C PHE A 63 14.33 -8.61 -11.27
N THR A 64 14.59 -9.25 -12.40
CA THR A 64 15.70 -9.00 -13.31
C THR A 64 15.80 -7.53 -13.70
N PRO A 65 16.99 -6.91 -13.66
CA PRO A 65 17.21 -5.53 -14.10
C PRO A 65 17.13 -5.35 -15.64
N THR A 66 16.76 -6.38 -16.39
CA THR A 66 16.59 -6.35 -17.84
C THR A 66 15.11 -6.25 -18.22
N TYR A 67 14.72 -5.07 -18.71
CA TYR A 67 13.40 -4.77 -19.26
C TYR A 67 13.32 -5.30 -20.71
N GLU A 68 12.84 -6.54 -20.92
CA GLU A 68 12.61 -7.10 -22.27
C GLU A 68 11.22 -6.75 -22.84
N GLY A 69 10.85 -5.48 -22.81
CA GLY A 69 9.61 -4.98 -23.43
C GLY A 69 8.32 -5.63 -22.90
N GLU A 70 7.42 -6.05 -23.80
CA GLU A 70 6.03 -6.46 -23.49
C GLU A 70 5.85 -7.96 -23.14
N ARG A 71 6.93 -8.74 -23.04
CA ARG A 71 6.83 -10.21 -22.85
C ARG A 71 6.86 -10.60 -21.38
N PHE A 72 5.73 -11.05 -20.86
CA PHE A 72 5.58 -11.55 -19.47
C PHE A 72 6.50 -12.73 -19.13
N PHE A 73 6.87 -13.54 -20.12
CA PHE A 73 7.76 -14.70 -19.98
C PHE A 73 8.86 -14.66 -21.03
N SER A 74 10.13 -14.67 -20.59
CA SER A 74 11.28 -14.83 -21.49
C SER A 74 11.83 -16.25 -21.35
N SER A 75 11.69 -17.06 -22.41
CA SER A 75 12.43 -18.31 -22.54
C SER A 75 13.84 -17.97 -23.04
N THR A 76 14.77 -17.70 -22.13
CA THR A 76 16.18 -17.55 -22.49
C THR A 76 16.86 -18.92 -22.43
N THR A 77 17.67 -19.23 -23.43
CA THR A 77 18.55 -20.40 -23.40
C THR A 77 19.86 -20.03 -22.71
N VAL A 78 20.43 -20.96 -21.95
CA VAL A 78 21.73 -20.76 -21.29
C VAL A 78 22.83 -20.75 -22.36
N VAL A 79 23.45 -19.59 -22.60
CA VAL A 79 24.67 -19.44 -23.42
C VAL A 79 25.87 -19.26 -22.47
N ASP A 80 26.70 -20.29 -22.42
CA ASP A 80 28.01 -20.41 -21.76
C ASP A 80 28.18 -19.93 -20.30
N PRO A 81 28.46 -20.83 -19.33
CA PRO A 81 28.60 -20.52 -17.91
C PRO A 81 29.86 -19.69 -17.54
N ALA A 82 30.69 -19.32 -18.52
CA ALA A 82 31.96 -18.60 -18.31
C ALA A 82 31.96 -17.17 -18.87
N ASN A 83 30.88 -16.72 -19.52
CA ASN A 83 30.81 -15.37 -20.08
C ASN A 83 30.11 -14.39 -19.11
N SER A 84 30.69 -13.20 -18.95
CA SER A 84 30.22 -12.11 -18.08
C SER A 84 28.81 -11.57 -18.41
N SER A 85 28.26 -11.93 -19.58
CA SER A 85 26.91 -11.59 -20.02
C SER A 85 25.83 -12.60 -19.61
N THR A 86 26.15 -13.61 -18.80
CA THR A 86 25.15 -14.54 -18.26
C THR A 86 24.27 -13.84 -17.22
N PRO A 87 22.93 -13.86 -17.36
CA PRO A 87 22.03 -13.31 -16.35
C PRO A 87 22.31 -13.92 -14.98
N TRP A 88 22.29 -13.11 -13.92
CA TRP A 88 22.53 -13.57 -12.55
C TRP A 88 21.58 -14.71 -12.15
N THR A 89 20.40 -14.81 -12.78
CA THR A 89 19.41 -15.88 -12.61
C THR A 89 19.95 -17.25 -12.99
N ALA A 90 20.75 -17.36 -14.06
CA ALA A 90 21.40 -18.62 -14.44
C ALA A 90 22.43 -19.07 -13.38
N ARG A 91 23.13 -18.10 -12.75
CA ARG A 91 24.08 -18.33 -11.65
C ARG A 91 23.40 -18.64 -10.31
N ALA A 92 22.26 -18.00 -10.02
CA ALA A 92 21.50 -18.23 -8.80
C ALA A 92 20.76 -19.58 -8.83
N LEU A 93 20.17 -19.94 -9.98
CA LEU A 93 19.56 -21.24 -10.18
C LEU A 93 20.61 -22.36 -10.18
N SER A 94 21.83 -22.14 -10.69
CA SER A 94 22.87 -23.18 -10.64
C SER A 94 23.33 -23.54 -9.23
N ASN A 95 23.21 -22.62 -8.27
CA ASN A 95 23.56 -22.88 -6.86
C ASN A 95 22.50 -23.72 -6.14
N ILE A 96 21.26 -23.77 -6.66
CA ILE A 96 20.13 -24.49 -6.04
C ILE A 96 19.82 -25.79 -6.79
N LEU A 97 19.87 -25.77 -8.13
CA LEU A 97 19.53 -26.91 -9.00
C LEU A 97 20.76 -27.67 -9.54
N GLY A 98 21.98 -27.21 -9.28
CA GLY A 98 23.22 -27.77 -9.85
C GLY A 98 23.64 -27.11 -11.17
N PRO A 99 24.83 -27.42 -11.71
CA PRO A 99 25.37 -26.72 -12.90
C PRO A 99 24.46 -26.94 -14.12
N ALA A 100 23.82 -25.86 -14.57
CA ALA A 100 22.91 -25.86 -15.71
C ALA A 100 23.62 -26.33 -16.98
N ARG A 101 23.03 -27.29 -17.71
CA ARG A 101 23.55 -27.77 -18.98
C ARG A 101 23.22 -26.78 -20.09
N SER A 102 24.21 -26.47 -20.93
CA SER A 102 24.02 -25.68 -22.16
C SER A 102 22.91 -26.30 -23.02
N GLY A 103 21.82 -25.55 -23.23
CA GLY A 103 20.65 -25.98 -24.01
C GLY A 103 19.32 -26.13 -23.24
N GLU A 104 19.31 -26.00 -21.91
CA GLU A 104 18.05 -26.09 -21.14
C GLU A 104 17.25 -24.77 -21.16
N PRO A 105 15.92 -24.80 -21.35
CA PRO A 105 15.09 -23.60 -21.32
C PRO A 105 14.98 -23.07 -19.89
N LEU A 106 15.42 -21.82 -19.67
CA LEU A 106 15.26 -21.13 -18.40
C LEU A 106 14.00 -20.26 -18.44
N PHE A 107 13.00 -20.57 -17.61
CA PHE A 107 11.85 -19.70 -17.42
C PHE A 107 12.22 -18.60 -16.41
N ALA A 108 12.43 -17.38 -16.91
CA ALA A 108 12.61 -16.20 -16.08
C ALA A 108 11.30 -15.38 -16.05
N ALA A 109 10.81 -15.08 -14.84
CA ALA A 109 9.67 -14.18 -14.65
C ALA A 109 10.14 -12.72 -14.73
N THR A 110 9.44 -11.91 -15.52
CA THR A 110 9.79 -10.49 -15.74
C THR A 110 9.29 -9.59 -14.60
N PRO A 111 9.89 -8.40 -14.39
CA PRO A 111 9.38 -7.41 -13.45
C PRO A 111 7.92 -7.00 -13.74
N LEU A 112 7.46 -7.11 -14.99
CA LEU A 112 6.08 -6.80 -15.37
C LEU A 112 5.07 -7.80 -14.76
N LEU A 113 5.46 -9.08 -14.62
CA LEU A 113 4.65 -10.09 -13.94
C LEU A 113 4.57 -9.83 -12.43
N LEU A 114 5.67 -9.37 -11.80
CA LEU A 114 5.64 -8.94 -10.40
C LEU A 114 4.67 -7.77 -10.21
N VAL A 115 4.79 -6.72 -11.04
CA VAL A 115 3.92 -5.54 -10.94
C VAL A 115 2.46 -5.93 -11.14
N LEU A 116 2.16 -6.78 -12.13
CA LEU A 116 0.82 -7.29 -12.36
C LEU A 116 0.28 -8.04 -11.13
N LEU A 117 1.09 -8.93 -10.55
CA LEU A 117 0.71 -9.71 -9.37
C LEU A 117 0.51 -8.81 -8.14
N VAL A 118 1.36 -7.82 -7.93
CA VAL A 118 1.23 -6.86 -6.82
C VAL A 118 -0.04 -6.04 -6.95
N VAL A 119 -0.37 -5.56 -8.16
CA VAL A 119 -1.62 -4.81 -8.40
C VAL A 119 -2.84 -5.70 -8.16
N GLU A 120 -2.88 -6.90 -8.75
CA GLU A 120 -4.00 -7.83 -8.58
C GLU A 120 -4.21 -8.24 -7.10
N LEU A 121 -3.11 -8.44 -6.35
CA LEU A 121 -3.20 -8.71 -4.91
C LEU A 121 -3.63 -7.48 -4.10
N SER A 122 -3.19 -6.29 -4.47
CA SER A 122 -3.59 -5.04 -3.79
C SER A 122 -5.09 -4.82 -3.92
N ASP A 123 -5.66 -5.09 -5.10
CA ASP A 123 -7.09 -4.95 -5.36
C ASP A 123 -7.93 -5.90 -4.50
N ILE A 124 -7.43 -7.11 -4.25
CA ILE A 124 -8.06 -8.06 -3.32
C ILE A 124 -8.03 -7.52 -1.88
N VAL A 125 -6.91 -6.93 -1.44
CA VAL A 125 -6.78 -6.33 -0.11
C VAL A 125 -7.73 -5.12 0.03
N PHE A 126 -7.84 -4.27 -0.99
CA PHE A 126 -8.80 -3.16 -1.02
C PHE A 126 -10.26 -3.64 -1.05
N ALA A 127 -10.55 -4.76 -1.73
CA ALA A 127 -11.89 -5.37 -1.71
C ALA A 127 -12.29 -5.81 -0.29
N VAL A 128 -11.34 -6.31 0.51
CA VAL A 128 -11.62 -6.77 1.88
C VAL A 128 -12.06 -5.63 2.80
N ASP A 129 -11.51 -4.42 2.66
CA ASP A 129 -11.90 -3.26 3.47
C ASP A 129 -13.23 -2.63 2.99
N SER A 130 -13.47 -2.65 1.67
CA SER A 130 -14.72 -2.12 1.10
C SER A 130 -15.94 -3.04 1.26
N ILE A 131 -15.74 -4.36 1.44
CA ILE A 131 -16.83 -5.33 1.65
C ILE A 131 -17.67 -5.01 2.90
N PRO A 132 -17.10 -4.82 4.11
CA PRO A 132 -17.85 -4.42 5.30
C PRO A 132 -18.60 -3.10 5.10
N ALA A 133 -17.97 -2.10 4.47
CA ALA A 133 -18.57 -0.80 4.23
C ALA A 133 -19.80 -0.89 3.29
N VAL A 134 -19.69 -1.65 2.19
CA VAL A 134 -20.79 -1.84 1.25
C VAL A 134 -21.96 -2.60 1.89
N PHE A 135 -21.69 -3.67 2.66
CA PHE A 135 -22.75 -4.41 3.37
C PHE A 135 -23.41 -3.59 4.50
N GLY A 136 -22.72 -2.55 4.99
CA GLY A 136 -23.29 -1.56 5.92
C GLY A 136 -24.31 -0.62 5.27
N ILE A 137 -24.22 -0.38 3.95
CA ILE A 137 -25.05 0.59 3.21
C ILE A 137 -26.11 -0.11 2.35
N THR A 138 -25.78 -1.24 1.72
CA THR A 138 -26.69 -1.96 0.84
C THR A 138 -26.49 -3.48 0.91
N ARG A 139 -27.58 -4.23 0.76
CA ARG A 139 -27.58 -5.70 0.71
C ARG A 139 -27.92 -6.26 -0.67
N ASP A 140 -28.04 -5.39 -1.68
CA ASP A 140 -28.31 -5.81 -3.04
C ASP A 140 -27.03 -6.38 -3.68
N PRO A 141 -26.97 -7.68 -4.00
CA PRO A 141 -25.79 -8.31 -4.58
C PRO A 141 -25.38 -7.66 -5.91
N ILE A 142 -26.33 -7.16 -6.70
CA ILE A 142 -26.03 -6.55 -8.00
C ILE A 142 -25.17 -5.30 -7.83
N ILE A 143 -25.47 -4.49 -6.81
CA ILE A 143 -24.71 -3.26 -6.51
C ILE A 143 -23.31 -3.61 -6.00
N VAL A 144 -23.20 -4.62 -5.11
CA VAL A 144 -21.91 -5.07 -4.58
C VAL A 144 -21.00 -5.64 -5.68
N TYR A 145 -21.53 -6.55 -6.51
CA TYR A 145 -20.76 -7.19 -7.57
C TYR A 145 -20.37 -6.21 -8.68
N SER A 146 -21.29 -5.33 -9.11
CA SER A 146 -21.01 -4.36 -10.17
C SER A 146 -19.98 -3.30 -9.74
N SER A 147 -20.06 -2.80 -8.50
CA SER A 147 -19.11 -1.84 -7.95
C SER A 147 -17.69 -2.41 -7.86
N ASN A 148 -17.53 -3.63 -7.33
CA ASN A 148 -16.21 -4.25 -7.18
C ASN A 148 -15.60 -4.62 -8.55
N MET A 149 -16.41 -5.05 -9.51
CA MET A 149 -15.93 -5.33 -10.86
C MET A 149 -15.47 -4.05 -11.57
N PHE A 150 -16.15 -2.92 -11.36
CA PHE A 150 -15.75 -1.62 -11.91
C PHE A 150 -14.47 -1.08 -11.25
N ALA A 151 -14.28 -1.32 -9.94
CA ALA A 151 -13.04 -0.98 -9.25
C ALA A 151 -11.83 -1.69 -9.90
N ILE A 152 -11.91 -3.00 -10.09
CA ILE A 152 -10.85 -3.80 -10.73
C ILE A 152 -10.54 -3.29 -12.15
N CYS A 153 -11.55 -2.91 -12.94
CA CYS A 153 -11.34 -2.37 -14.29
C CYS A 153 -10.66 -0.99 -14.33
N CYS A 154 -10.77 -0.17 -13.27
CA CYS A 154 -10.24 1.19 -13.21
C CYS A 154 -8.72 1.23 -12.90
N LEU A 155 -8.22 0.23 -12.17
CA LEU A 155 -6.89 0.24 -11.56
C LEU A 155 -5.73 0.27 -12.57
N ARG A 156 -5.90 -0.29 -13.77
CA ARG A 156 -4.90 -0.19 -14.85
C ARG A 156 -4.72 1.24 -15.36
N SER A 157 -5.81 1.99 -15.49
CA SER A 157 -5.77 3.40 -15.92
C SER A 157 -5.31 4.30 -14.78
N LEU A 158 -5.70 3.98 -13.55
CA LEU A 158 -5.30 4.73 -12.38
C LEU A 158 -3.80 4.57 -12.10
N PHE A 159 -3.23 3.37 -12.26
CA PHE A 159 -1.80 3.15 -12.09
C PHE A 159 -0.97 4.05 -13.00
N GLN A 160 -1.37 4.20 -14.26
CA GLN A 160 -0.69 5.10 -15.21
C GLN A 160 -0.78 6.57 -14.78
N LEU A 161 -1.97 7.00 -14.33
CA LEU A 161 -2.18 8.37 -13.84
C LEU A 161 -1.43 8.65 -12.54
N VAL A 162 -1.39 7.66 -11.66
CA VAL A 162 -0.78 7.74 -10.33
C VAL A 162 0.74 7.65 -10.43
N SER A 163 1.30 6.88 -11.37
CA SER A 163 2.75 6.87 -11.60
C SER A 163 3.27 8.23 -12.09
N GLU A 164 2.43 8.98 -12.81
CA GLU A 164 2.76 10.34 -13.25
C GLU A 164 2.50 11.37 -12.14
N GLY A 165 1.41 11.20 -11.37
CA GLY A 165 1.03 12.16 -10.32
C GLY A 165 1.78 12.02 -8.99
N ILE A 166 2.26 10.82 -8.61
CA ILE A 166 2.99 10.61 -7.35
C ILE A 166 4.33 11.36 -7.35
N GLU A 167 4.99 11.49 -8.49
CA GLU A 167 6.25 12.25 -8.62
C GLU A 167 6.06 13.74 -8.25
N GLU A 168 4.82 14.23 -8.30
CA GLU A 168 4.47 15.62 -8.03
C GLU A 168 3.88 15.82 -6.62
N MET A 169 3.55 14.74 -5.91
CA MET A 169 2.75 14.78 -4.68
C MET A 169 3.57 14.61 -3.38
N LYS A 170 4.54 15.49 -3.14
CA LYS A 170 5.41 15.44 -1.94
C LYS A 170 4.65 15.57 -0.61
N TYR A 171 3.63 16.43 -0.56
CA TYR A 171 2.88 16.71 0.69
C TYR A 171 1.75 15.71 0.98
N LEU A 172 1.54 14.73 0.10
CA LEU A 172 0.47 13.75 0.26
C LEU A 172 0.74 12.80 1.43
N GLN A 173 1.99 12.37 1.60
CA GLN A 173 2.41 11.55 2.75
C GLN A 173 2.21 12.29 4.08
N THR A 174 2.54 13.60 4.15
CA THR A 174 2.27 14.45 5.33
C THR A 174 0.78 14.49 5.67
N SER A 175 -0.04 14.60 4.64
CA SER A 175 -1.51 14.67 4.77
C SER A 175 -2.10 13.36 5.26
N ILE A 176 -1.61 12.23 4.72
CA ILE A 176 -1.99 10.88 5.17
C ILE A 176 -1.57 10.67 6.63
N GLY A 177 -0.33 11.04 7.00
CA GLY A 177 0.14 10.99 8.38
C GLY A 177 -0.74 11.80 9.34
N SER A 178 -1.12 13.02 8.95
CA SER A 178 -2.04 13.88 9.72
C SER A 178 -3.43 13.26 9.88
N VAL A 179 -4.01 12.70 8.81
CA VAL A 179 -5.30 12.01 8.85
C VAL A 179 -5.26 10.80 9.78
N LEU A 180 -4.24 9.94 9.68
CA LEU A 180 -4.10 8.78 10.56
C LEU A 180 -3.96 9.20 12.03
N GLY A 181 -3.21 10.28 12.29
CA GLY A 181 -3.07 10.83 13.63
C GLY A 181 -4.40 11.32 14.19
N PHE A 182 -5.16 12.06 13.39
CA PHE A 182 -6.48 12.56 13.76
C PHE A 182 -7.49 11.42 14.01
N VAL A 183 -7.54 10.40 13.13
CA VAL A 183 -8.42 9.25 13.29
C VAL A 183 -8.04 8.44 14.54
N GLY A 184 -6.75 8.19 14.76
CA GLY A 184 -6.27 7.50 15.96
C GLY A 184 -6.62 8.27 17.24
N LEU A 185 -6.42 9.59 17.25
CA LEU A 185 -6.78 10.43 18.39
C LEU A 185 -8.29 10.46 18.65
N LYS A 186 -9.10 10.48 17.58
CA LYS A 186 -10.56 10.36 17.67
C LYS A 186 -10.96 9.02 18.30
N MET A 187 -10.36 7.91 17.88
CA MET A 187 -10.66 6.59 18.45
C MET A 187 -10.31 6.52 19.95
N VAL A 188 -9.23 7.18 20.38
CA VAL A 188 -8.92 7.32 21.82
C VAL A 188 -9.95 8.21 22.53
N ALA A 189 -10.37 9.32 21.92
CA ALA A 189 -11.37 10.22 22.49
C ALA A 189 -12.73 9.52 22.67
N GLU A 190 -13.12 8.68 21.71
CA GLU A 190 -14.34 7.87 21.76
C GLU A 190 -14.30 6.88 22.94
N TYR A 191 -13.13 6.27 23.23
CA TYR A 191 -12.93 5.41 24.40
C TYR A 191 -13.13 6.17 25.74
N PHE A 192 -12.83 7.46 25.80
CA PHE A 192 -13.06 8.29 27.00
C PHE A 192 -14.48 8.89 27.07
N GLY A 193 -15.38 8.52 26.17
CA GLY A 193 -16.76 8.99 26.13
C GLY A 193 -16.95 10.38 25.49
N ALA A 194 -15.94 10.89 24.77
CA ALA A 194 -16.09 12.07 23.95
C ALA A 194 -16.59 11.67 22.56
N GLU A 195 -17.91 11.68 22.36
CA GLU A 195 -18.52 11.44 21.05
C GLU A 195 -18.20 12.61 20.12
N VAL A 196 -17.18 12.44 19.29
CA VAL A 196 -16.89 13.38 18.20
C VAL A 196 -17.87 13.10 17.07
N GLU A 197 -18.73 14.08 16.76
CA GLU A 197 -19.71 13.97 15.69
C GLU A 197 -19.04 13.56 14.36
N THR A 198 -19.59 12.55 13.70
CA THR A 198 -19.06 11.98 12.45
C THR A 198 -18.96 13.04 11.34
N SER A 199 -19.87 14.01 11.32
CA SER A 199 -19.86 15.13 10.37
C SER A 199 -18.60 16.00 10.52
N THR A 200 -18.24 16.35 11.74
CA THR A 200 -17.04 17.13 12.07
C THR A 200 -15.77 16.37 11.73
N SER A 201 -15.74 15.07 12.06
CA SER A 201 -14.63 14.19 11.69
C SER A 201 -14.43 14.12 10.17
N LEU A 202 -15.52 13.98 9.42
CA LEU A 202 -15.47 13.92 7.96
C LEU A 202 -14.98 15.24 7.35
N ALA A 203 -15.47 16.37 7.88
CA ALA A 203 -15.05 17.69 7.44
C ALA A 203 -13.56 17.94 7.69
N ILE A 204 -13.04 17.52 8.85
CA ILE A 204 -11.61 17.67 9.18
C ILE A 204 -10.76 16.81 8.26
N ILE A 205 -11.10 15.52 8.08
CA ILE A 205 -10.35 14.61 7.21
C ILE A 205 -10.37 15.08 5.75
N GLY A 206 -11.55 15.47 5.25
CA GLY A 206 -11.69 16.02 3.91
C GLY A 206 -10.89 17.32 3.74
N GLY A 207 -10.92 18.18 4.76
CA GLY A 207 -10.18 19.45 4.78
C GLY A 207 -8.68 19.24 4.74
N THR A 208 -8.12 18.39 5.60
CA THR A 208 -6.68 18.12 5.65
C THR A 208 -6.17 17.48 4.35
N LEU A 209 -6.92 16.55 3.77
CA LEU A 209 -6.57 15.98 2.46
C LEU A 209 -6.64 17.02 1.33
N THR A 210 -7.67 17.85 1.32
CA THR A 210 -7.81 18.91 0.29
C THR A 210 -6.67 19.90 0.39
N ILE A 211 -6.31 20.33 1.61
CA ILE A 211 -5.17 21.22 1.86
C ILE A 211 -3.88 20.55 1.39
N GLY A 212 -3.68 19.27 1.70
CA GLY A 212 -2.54 18.47 1.25
C GLY A 212 -2.35 18.46 -0.27
N VAL A 213 -3.44 18.16 -0.98
CA VAL A 213 -3.44 18.12 -2.45
C VAL A 213 -3.18 19.51 -3.03
N VAL A 214 -3.86 20.55 -2.54
CA VAL A 214 -3.69 21.92 -3.03
C VAL A 214 -2.29 22.45 -2.74
N ALA A 215 -1.76 22.23 -1.53
CA ALA A 215 -0.40 22.59 -1.18
C ALA A 215 0.61 21.89 -2.09
N SER A 216 0.38 20.62 -2.41
CA SER A 216 1.26 19.88 -3.32
C SER A 216 1.24 20.40 -4.75
N TYR A 217 0.09 20.89 -5.25
CA TYR A 217 0.02 21.52 -6.56
C TYR A 217 0.65 22.92 -6.58
N LEU A 218 0.43 23.73 -5.54
CA LEU A 218 0.93 25.11 -5.50
C LEU A 218 2.47 25.19 -5.39
N VAL A 219 3.09 24.29 -4.62
CA VAL A 219 4.56 24.29 -4.47
C VAL A 219 5.27 23.84 -5.74
N LYS A 220 4.62 23.05 -6.61
CA LYS A 220 5.19 22.64 -7.90
C LYS A 220 5.27 23.79 -8.93
N ASP A 221 4.46 24.84 -8.78
CA ASP A 221 4.39 25.94 -9.75
C ASP A 221 5.52 26.99 -9.56
N ASP A 222 6.18 27.02 -8.39
CA ASP A 222 7.25 27.98 -8.07
C ASP A 222 8.66 27.57 -8.58
N ASP A 223 8.82 26.33 -9.08
CA ASP A 223 10.11 25.76 -9.50
C ASP A 223 10.25 25.61 -11.03
N ASN A 224 9.47 26.38 -11.81
CA ASN A 224 9.46 26.38 -13.29
C ASN A 224 9.81 27.76 -13.89
#